data_AF-A0A0F9S053-F1
#
_entry.id   AF-A0A0F9S053-F1
#
_cell.length_a   1.000
_cell.length_b   1.000
_cell.length_c   1.000
_cell.angle_alpha   90.00
_cell.angle_beta   90.00
_cell.angle_gamma   90.00
#
_symmetry.space_group_name_H-M   'P 1'
#
loop_
_entity.id
_entity.type
_entity.pdbx_description
1 polymer ?
#
loop_
_entity_poly.entity_id
_entity_poly.type
_entity_poly.pdbx_seq_one_letter_code
_entity_poly.pdbx_strand_id
1 'polypeptide(L)' 'MPVPNPLTDQDLIDLDKALQDSRDADELIEMAQRAGLDVSVFRDRNREARERLGRIKQTFFPGK' A
#
# COMPACT_ATOMS: atom_id res chain seq x y z
N MET A 1 -8.39 25.86 14.20
CA MET A 1 -8.99 25.59 12.88
C MET A 1 -8.58 24.19 12.47
N PRO A 2 -9.50 23.28 12.12
CA PRO A 2 -9.09 21.97 11.61
C PRO A 2 -8.37 22.18 10.29
N VAL A 3 -7.20 21.57 10.13
CA VAL A 3 -6.44 21.61 8.88
C VAL A 3 -7.32 20.95 7.82
N PRO A 4 -7.67 21.62 6.71
CA PRO A 4 -8.42 20.98 5.65
C PRO A 4 -7.62 19.78 5.18
N ASN A 5 -8.24 18.60 5.16
CA ASN A 5 -7.59 17.42 4.63
C ASN A 5 -7.21 17.71 3.16
N PRO A 6 -5.92 17.68 2.80
CA PRO A 6 -5.50 17.94 1.43
C PRO A 6 -5.91 16.81 0.47
N LEU A 7 -6.34 15.67 1.01
CA LEU A 7 -6.76 14.51 0.26
C LEU A 7 -8.28 14.46 0.13
N THR A 8 -8.74 14.12 -1.07
CA THR A 8 -10.13 14.01 -1.49
C THR A 8 -10.61 12.56 -1.44
N ASP A 9 -11.91 12.34 -1.64
CA ASP A 9 -12.45 10.96 -1.75
C ASP A 9 -11.84 10.20 -2.95
N GLN A 10 -11.37 10.90 -3.99
CA GLN A 10 -10.65 10.26 -5.10
C GLN A 10 -9.28 9.72 -4.65
N ASP A 11 -8.56 10.48 -3.83
CA ASP A 11 -7.28 10.04 -3.26
C ASP A 11 -7.47 8.82 -2.34
N LEU A 12 -8.61 8.74 -1.62
CA LEU A 12 -8.95 7.55 -0.84
C LEU A 12 -9.14 6.32 -1.75
N ILE A 13 -9.86 6.46 -2.86
CA ILE A 13 -10.06 5.39 -3.84
C ILE A 13 -8.73 4.94 -4.44
N ASP A 14 -7.88 5.89 -4.83
CA ASP A 14 -6.57 5.60 -5.41
C ASP A 14 -5.64 4.93 -4.40
N LEU A 15 -5.73 5.33 -3.13
CA LEU A 15 -4.96 4.74 -2.04
C LEU A 15 -5.45 3.33 -1.69
N ASP A 16 -6.75 3.09 -1.65
CA ASP A 16 -7.33 1.75 -1.49
C ASP A 16 -6.94 0.84 -2.65
N LYS A 17 -6.95 1.35 -3.88
CA LYS A 17 -6.47 0.63 -5.05
C LYS A 17 -4.98 0.31 -4.96
N ALA A 18 -4.15 1.27 -4.56
CA ALA A 18 -2.72 1.03 -4.38
C ALA A 18 -2.43 0.00 -3.27
N LEU A 19 -3.24 -0.02 -2.20
CA LEU A 19 -3.16 -1.05 -1.16
C LEU A 19 -3.59 -2.43 -1.66
N GLN A 20 -4.59 -2.49 -2.55
CA GLN A 20 -5.03 -3.71 -3.21
C GLN A 20 -3.94 -4.23 -4.15
N ASP A 21 -3.42 -3.39 -5.04
CA ASP A 21 -2.34 -3.71 -5.98
C ASP A 21 -1.09 -4.20 -5.24
N SER A 22 -0.81 -3.63 -4.05
CA SER A 22 0.27 -4.10 -3.17
C SER A 22 0.03 -5.52 -2.63
N ARG A 23 -1.21 -5.92 -2.35
CA ARG A 23 -1.52 -7.31 -1.96
C ARG A 23 -1.34 -8.27 -3.12
N ASP A 24 -1.79 -7.89 -4.30
CA ASP A 24 -1.62 -8.70 -5.51
C ASP A 24 -0.12 -8.86 -5.85
N ALA A 25 0.68 -7.81 -5.62
CA ALA A 25 2.13 -7.86 -5.75
C ALA A 25 2.79 -8.82 -4.74
N ASP A 26 2.27 -8.94 -3.50
CA ASP A 26 2.77 -9.92 -2.53
C ASP A 26 2.56 -11.36 -3.05
N GLU A 27 1.42 -11.66 -3.67
CA GLU A 27 1.16 -12.98 -4.26
C GLU A 27 2.14 -13.28 -5.41
N LEU A 28 2.41 -12.31 -6.28
CA LEU A 28 3.39 -12.45 -7.37
C LEU A 28 4.82 -12.64 -6.83
N ILE A 29 5.18 -11.91 -5.78
CA ILE A 29 6.47 -12.04 -5.08
C ILE A 29 6.60 -13.45 -4.50
N GLU A 30 5.56 -13.99 -3.87
CA GLU A 30 5.56 -15.38 -3.37
C GLU A 30 5.74 -16.40 -4.50
N MET A 31 5.04 -16.23 -5.62
CA MET A 31 5.19 -17.13 -6.78
C MET A 31 6.62 -17.07 -7.34
N ALA A 32 7.18 -15.87 -7.47
CA ALA A 32 8.55 -15.67 -7.92
C ALA A 32 9.59 -16.27 -6.93
N GLN A 33 9.35 -16.16 -5.62
CA GLN A 33 10.18 -16.81 -4.60
C GLN A 33 10.16 -18.34 -4.76
N ARG A 34 8.98 -18.92 -4.99
CA ARG A 34 8.82 -20.37 -5.23
C ARG A 34 9.50 -20.83 -6.52
N ALA A 35 9.60 -19.95 -7.52
CA ALA A 35 10.36 -20.19 -8.74
C ALA A 35 11.88 -20.06 -8.56
N GLY A 36 12.36 -19.73 -7.35
CA GLY A 36 13.78 -19.61 -7.02
C GLY A 36 14.39 -18.25 -7.35
N LEU A 37 13.57 -17.24 -7.63
CA LEU A 37 14.04 -15.86 -7.82
C LEU A 37 14.29 -15.22 -6.45
N ASP A 38 15.38 -14.46 -6.33
CA ASP A 38 15.59 -13.61 -5.16
C ASP A 38 14.66 -12.39 -5.23
N VAL A 39 13.63 -12.43 -4.39
CA VAL A 39 12.61 -11.39 -4.30
C VAL A 39 12.65 -10.60 -2.99
N SER A 40 13.71 -10.78 -2.19
CA SER A 40 13.82 -10.20 -0.84
C SER A 40 13.61 -8.69 -0.84
N VAL A 41 14.26 -8.00 -1.78
CA VAL A 41 14.16 -6.55 -1.97
C VAL A 41 12.74 -6.11 -2.36
N PHE A 42 12.06 -6.89 -3.21
CA PHE A 42 10.70 -6.57 -3.64
C PHE A 42 9.70 -6.76 -2.51
N ARG A 43 9.87 -7.81 -1.70
CA ARG A 43 9.04 -8.06 -0.51
C ARG A 43 9.17 -6.93 0.50
N ASP A 44 10.40 -6.51 0.80
CA ASP A 44 10.64 -5.45 1.77
C ASP A 44 10.11 -4.10 1.30
N ARG A 45 10.31 -3.76 0.02
CA ARG A 45 9.75 -2.54 -0.58
C ARG A 45 8.23 -2.55 -0.61
N ASN A 46 7.60 -3.67 -0.97
CA ASN A 46 6.16 -3.77 -1.03
C ASN A 46 5.53 -3.64 0.36
N ARG A 47 6.14 -4.30 1.36
CA ARG A 47 5.75 -4.15 2.76
C ARG A 47 5.88 -2.69 3.23
N GLU A 48 6.99 -2.04 2.94
CA GLU A 48 7.21 -0.64 3.35
C GLU A 48 6.21 0.31 2.66
N ALA A 49 5.93 0.11 1.38
CA ALA A 49 4.93 0.88 0.65
C ALA A 49 3.54 0.72 1.29
N ARG A 50 3.15 -0.52 1.63
CA ARG A 50 1.86 -0.80 2.28
C ARG A 50 1.74 -0.17 3.66
N GLU A 51 2.81 -0.20 4.46
CA GLU A 51 2.85 0.46 5.77
C GLU A 51 2.74 1.98 5.64
N ARG A 52 3.43 2.59 4.68
CA ARG A 52 3.34 4.03 4.40
C ARG A 52 1.94 4.44 3.93
N LEU A 53 1.38 3.72 2.95
CA LEU A 53 0.03 3.96 2.44
C LEU A 53 -1.02 3.79 3.55
N GLY A 54 -0.89 2.75 4.38
CA GLY A 54 -1.77 2.55 5.53
C GLY A 54 -1.71 3.69 6.55
N ARG A 55 -0.52 4.24 6.84
CA ARG A 55 -0.38 5.42 7.70
C ARG A 55 -1.01 6.67 7.09
N ILE A 56 -0.85 6.89 5.79
CA ILE A 56 -1.50 8.00 5.08
C ILE A 56 -3.02 7.85 5.18
N LYS A 57 -3.55 6.64 4.91
CA LYS A 57 -4.98 6.35 5.06
C LYS A 57 -5.47 6.66 6.47
N GLN A 58 -4.79 6.18 7.50
CA GLN A 58 -5.20 6.38 8.89
C GLN A 58 -5.13 7.86 9.33
N THR A 59 -4.13 8.61 8.82
CA THR A 59 -3.90 10.01 9.21
C THR A 59 -4.93 10.95 8.57
N PHE A 60 -5.22 10.73 7.28
CA PHE A 60 -6.09 11.63 6.51
C PHE A 60 -7.54 11.12 6.42
N PHE A 61 -7.76 9.81 6.50
CA PHE A 61 -9.07 9.17 6.45
C PHE A 61 -9.31 8.24 7.66
N PRO A 62 -9.27 8.77 8.90
CA PRO A 62 -9.48 7.95 10.09
C PRO A 62 -10.89 7.32 10.08
N GLY A 63 -10.95 5.99 10.23
CA GLY A 63 -12.21 5.23 10.32
C GLY A 63 -12.83 4.83 8.98
N LYS A 64 -12.18 5.13 7.85
CA LYS A 64 -12.49 4.58 6.52
C LYS A 64 -11.44 3.55 6.08
#